data_AF-A0A1S9A3D4-F1
#
_entry.id   AF-A0A1S9A3D4-F1
#
_cell.length_a   1.000
_cell.length_b   1.000
_cell.length_c   1.000
_cell.angle_alpha   90.00
_cell.angle_beta   90.00
_cell.angle_gamma   90.00
#
_symmetry.space_group_name_H-M   'P 1'
#
loop_
_entity.id
_entity.type
_entity.pdbx_description
1 polymer ?
#
loop_
_entity_poly.entity_id
_entity_poly.type
_entity_poly.pdbx_seq_one_letter_code
_entity_poly.pdbx_strand_id
1 'polypeptide(L)'
;MNNNTLDRYKKEIRKKYEIEKEGEYFDYLYSPSRGKLRDFCWLIFENGVSQEDLNVFRNLFSIDFDYTKKKKFKDQKDKFRPIETFLKGETDPSNIDAINLTAVMVDFQPRPFKNFNKACRMEDARQVENSYNTKTAVEAEKKIRKIAAFAENEKSGEYAGKKRLFSNFATLFSKKGDQKSYPEKAIRFSSG
;
A
#
# COMPACT_ATOMS: atom_id res chain seq x y z
N MET A 1 14.77 -12.31 4.12
CA MET A 1 14.60 -10.84 4.22
C MET A 1 14.67 -10.30 2.80
N ASN A 2 13.68 -9.54 2.36
CA ASN A 2 13.51 -9.21 0.95
C ASN A 2 14.60 -8.21 0.51
N ASN A 3 15.70 -8.72 -0.05
CA ASN A 3 16.82 -7.94 -0.60
C ASN A 3 16.44 -7.04 -1.80
N ASN A 4 15.15 -6.89 -2.11
CA ASN A 4 14.66 -6.21 -3.29
C ASN A 4 13.65 -5.08 -2.99
N THR A 5 13.39 -4.71 -1.73
CA THR A 5 12.39 -3.67 -1.42
C THR A 5 12.76 -2.32 -2.06
N LEU A 6 14.05 -1.98 -2.11
CA LEU A 6 14.53 -0.77 -2.78
C LEU A 6 14.33 -0.83 -4.30
N ASP A 7 14.61 -1.96 -4.93
CA ASP A 7 14.39 -2.11 -6.37
C ASP A 7 12.90 -2.12 -6.71
N ARG A 8 12.05 -2.68 -5.85
CA ARG A 8 10.60 -2.55 -5.96
C ARG A 8 10.20 -1.08 -5.91
N TYR A 9 10.70 -0.33 -4.92
CA TYR A 9 10.44 1.12 -4.81
C TYR A 9 10.83 1.87 -6.09
N LYS A 10 12.04 1.63 -6.60
CA LYS A 10 12.53 2.22 -7.87
C LYS A 10 11.63 1.86 -9.05
N LYS A 11 11.23 0.60 -9.17
CA LYS A 11 10.35 0.12 -10.26
C LYS A 11 8.97 0.78 -10.20
N GLU A 12 8.37 0.87 -9.01
CA GLU A 12 7.05 1.51 -8.86
C GLU A 12 7.11 3.02 -9.16
N ILE A 13 8.19 3.71 -8.76
CA ILE A 13 8.41 5.11 -9.15
C ILE A 13 8.51 5.26 -10.67
N ARG A 14 9.27 4.37 -11.35
CA ARG A 14 9.38 4.41 -12.82
C ARG A 14 8.01 4.19 -13.48
N LYS A 15 7.22 3.24 -13.01
CA LYS A 15 5.86 3.03 -13.54
C LYS A 15 4.99 4.28 -13.37
N LYS A 16 5.06 4.93 -12.20
CA LYS A 16 4.34 6.18 -11.95
C LYS A 16 4.82 7.29 -12.87
N TYR A 17 6.14 7.44 -13.06
CA TYR A 17 6.73 8.38 -13.99
C TYR A 17 6.24 8.20 -15.43
N GLU A 18 6.15 6.96 -15.93
CA GLU A 18 5.66 6.70 -17.30
C GLU A 18 4.23 7.21 -17.53
N ILE A 19 3.41 7.29 -16.48
CA ILE A 19 2.07 7.86 -16.53
C ILE A 19 2.14 9.38 -16.43
N GLU A 20 2.88 9.91 -15.45
CA GLU A 20 2.94 11.35 -15.18
C GLU A 20 3.70 12.15 -16.25
N LYS A 21 4.61 11.51 -17.00
CA LYS A 21 5.35 12.19 -18.08
C LYS A 21 4.46 12.70 -19.21
N GLU A 22 3.27 12.12 -19.36
CA GLU A 22 2.23 12.52 -20.33
C GLU A 22 1.13 13.38 -19.69
N GLY A 23 1.27 13.70 -18.39
CA GLY A 23 0.29 14.44 -17.60
C GLY A 23 0.54 15.96 -17.56
N GLU A 24 0.13 16.57 -16.45
CA GLU A 24 0.14 18.03 -16.23
C GLU A 24 1.53 18.65 -16.43
N TYR A 25 2.59 17.96 -16.01
CA TYR A 25 3.96 18.47 -16.04
C TYR A 25 4.77 17.95 -17.25
N PHE A 26 4.10 17.65 -18.36
CA PHE A 26 4.69 17.15 -19.61
C PHE A 26 5.95 17.92 -20.04
N ASP A 27 5.91 19.25 -19.99
CA ASP A 27 7.02 20.11 -20.43
C ASP A 27 8.34 19.83 -19.70
N TYR A 28 8.25 19.38 -18.44
CA TYR A 28 9.38 19.05 -17.59
C TYR A 28 9.74 17.57 -17.65
N LEU A 29 8.75 16.69 -17.71
CA LEU A 29 8.90 15.25 -17.54
C LEU A 29 9.05 14.45 -18.83
N TYR A 30 8.50 14.90 -19.97
CA TYR A 30 8.59 14.15 -21.24
C TYR A 30 10.03 14.04 -21.75
N SER A 31 10.79 15.14 -21.64
CA SER A 31 12.22 15.20 -21.97
C SER A 31 12.97 15.87 -20.83
N PRO A 32 13.27 15.12 -19.76
CA PRO A 32 13.86 15.69 -18.57
C PRO A 32 15.31 16.06 -18.83
N SER A 33 15.68 17.27 -18.42
CA SER A 33 17.06 17.75 -18.37
C SER A 33 17.36 18.25 -16.97
N ARG A 34 18.63 18.33 -16.56
CA ARG A 34 19.00 18.84 -15.23
C ARG A 34 18.41 20.22 -14.93
N GLY A 35 18.31 21.08 -15.95
CA GLY A 35 17.70 22.40 -15.83
C GLY A 35 16.19 22.30 -15.61
N LYS A 36 15.49 21.53 -16.45
CA LYS A 36 14.04 21.32 -16.32
C LYS A 36 13.68 20.67 -14.99
N LEU A 37 14.41 19.66 -14.56
CA LEU A 37 14.18 18.97 -13.28
C LEU A 37 14.41 19.91 -12.08
N ARG A 38 15.40 20.79 -12.15
CA ARG A 38 15.63 21.82 -11.14
C ARG A 38 14.45 22.79 -11.07
N ASP A 39 14.02 23.31 -12.21
CA ASP A 39 12.95 24.29 -12.28
C ASP A 39 11.61 23.67 -11.84
N PHE A 40 11.38 22.40 -12.22
CA PHE A 40 10.22 21.63 -11.78
C PHE A 40 10.24 21.34 -10.27
N CYS A 41 11.40 20.98 -9.72
CA CYS A 41 11.60 20.81 -8.28
C CYS A 41 11.24 22.10 -7.50
N TRP A 42 11.58 23.26 -8.06
CA TRP A 42 11.19 24.55 -7.50
C TRP A 42 9.68 24.81 -7.60
N LEU A 43 9.06 24.47 -8.73
CA LEU A 43 7.61 24.59 -8.94
C LEU A 43 6.83 23.74 -7.93
N ILE A 44 7.25 22.48 -7.70
CA ILE A 44 6.63 21.60 -6.70
C ILE A 44 6.70 22.23 -5.30
N PHE A 45 7.86 22.79 -4.93
CA PHE A 45 8.01 23.49 -3.67
C PHE A 45 7.07 24.70 -3.54
N GLU A 46 6.91 25.48 -4.62
CA GLU A 46 6.00 26.64 -4.65
C GLU A 46 4.52 26.24 -4.53
N ASN A 47 4.14 25.09 -5.07
CA ASN A 47 2.77 24.56 -5.01
C ASN A 47 2.37 23.97 -3.64
N GLY A 48 3.31 23.95 -2.68
CA GLY A 48 3.08 23.44 -1.34
C GLY A 48 3.50 21.98 -1.22
N VAL A 49 4.47 21.74 -0.34
CA VAL A 49 5.05 20.42 -0.08
C VAL A 49 4.83 20.01 1.37
N SER A 50 4.69 18.71 1.61
CA SER A 50 4.61 18.17 2.96
C SER A 50 5.92 18.37 3.73
N GLN A 51 5.86 18.32 5.06
CA GLN A 51 7.06 18.43 5.89
C GLN A 51 8.03 17.26 5.65
N GLU A 52 7.50 16.10 5.31
CA GLU A 52 8.26 14.91 4.90
C GLU A 52 9.00 15.16 3.60
N ASP A 53 8.33 15.76 2.61
CA ASP A 53 8.94 16.11 1.33
C ASP A 53 10.03 17.18 1.53
N LEU A 54 9.80 18.21 2.38
CA LEU A 54 10.82 19.20 2.79
C LEU A 54 12.11 18.55 3.31
N ASN A 55 11.98 17.48 4.10
CA ASN A 55 13.14 16.75 4.59
C ASN A 55 13.88 16.02 3.46
N VAL A 56 13.18 15.52 2.44
CA VAL A 56 13.80 14.91 1.25
C VAL A 56 14.62 15.94 0.48
N PHE A 57 14.09 17.14 0.25
CA PHE A 57 14.85 18.22 -0.39
C PHE A 57 16.11 18.56 0.44
N ARG A 58 15.95 18.74 1.76
CA ARG A 58 17.07 19.06 2.65
C ARG A 58 18.16 17.99 2.62
N ASN A 59 17.81 16.71 2.60
CA ASN A 59 18.78 15.62 2.56
C ASN A 59 19.61 15.63 1.28
N LEU A 60 18.98 15.80 0.11
CA LEU A 60 19.70 15.76 -1.17
C LEU A 60 20.59 17.00 -1.39
N PHE A 61 20.06 18.18 -1.08
CA PHE A 61 20.73 19.46 -1.36
C PHE A 61 21.59 19.97 -0.21
N SER A 62 21.40 19.43 1.01
CA SER A 62 22.05 19.91 2.24
C SER A 62 21.83 21.39 2.51
N ILE A 63 20.74 21.95 1.98
CA ILE A 63 20.34 23.35 2.09
C ILE A 63 18.88 23.37 2.48
N ASP A 64 18.50 24.27 3.41
CA ASP A 64 17.09 24.48 3.69
C ASP A 64 16.42 25.16 2.49
N PHE A 65 15.32 24.58 2.04
CA PHE A 65 14.51 25.17 1.00
C PHE A 65 13.78 26.39 1.58
N ASP A 66 14.28 27.57 1.23
CA ASP A 66 13.72 28.87 1.59
C ASP A 66 13.71 29.72 0.31
N TYR A 67 12.64 30.50 0.13
CA TYR A 67 12.51 31.49 -0.94
C TYR A 67 13.70 32.45 -1.00
N THR A 68 14.32 32.77 0.14
CA THR A 68 15.53 33.62 0.20
C THR A 68 16.79 32.95 -0.38
N LYS A 69 16.82 31.61 -0.41
CA LYS A 69 17.97 30.79 -0.83
C LYS A 69 17.87 30.30 -2.27
N LYS A 70 16.91 30.79 -3.08
CA LYS A 70 16.72 30.43 -4.50
C LYS A 70 18.01 30.53 -5.33
N LYS A 71 18.88 31.50 -5.03
CA LYS A 71 20.19 31.64 -5.71
C LYS A 71 21.11 30.45 -5.45
N LYS A 72 21.21 29.98 -4.20
CA LYS A 72 22.03 28.81 -3.82
C LYS A 72 21.50 27.51 -4.45
N PHE A 73 20.19 27.43 -4.65
CA PHE A 73 19.56 26.29 -5.31
C PHE A 73 19.91 26.21 -6.81
N LYS A 74 20.09 27.34 -7.49
CA LYS A 74 20.50 27.36 -8.91
C LYS A 74 21.82 26.63 -9.16
N ASP A 75 22.72 26.64 -8.17
CA ASP A 75 24.05 26.02 -8.23
C ASP A 75 24.01 24.50 -8.02
N GLN A 76 22.88 23.93 -7.58
CA GLN A 76 22.74 22.48 -7.30
C GLN A 76 22.40 21.63 -8.53
N LYS A 77 22.66 22.12 -9.75
CA LYS A 77 22.30 21.44 -11.01
C LYS A 77 22.86 20.02 -11.10
N ASP A 78 24.04 19.77 -10.55
CA ASP A 78 24.70 18.46 -10.61
C ASP A 78 23.99 17.38 -9.78
N LYS A 79 23.25 17.78 -8.74
CA LYS A 79 22.47 16.86 -7.89
C LYS A 79 21.29 16.24 -8.65
N PHE A 80 20.87 16.84 -9.76
CA PHE A 80 19.81 16.33 -10.63
C PHE A 80 20.30 15.32 -11.67
N ARG A 81 21.61 15.18 -11.87
CA ARG A 81 22.17 14.17 -12.80
C ARG A 81 21.66 12.75 -12.51
N PRO A 82 21.72 12.22 -11.26
CA PRO A 82 21.22 10.86 -10.98
C PRO A 82 19.70 10.72 -11.15
N ILE A 83 18.94 11.81 -11.04
CA ILE A 83 17.49 11.82 -11.24
C ILE A 83 17.19 11.77 -12.74
N GLU A 84 17.87 12.60 -13.52
CA GLU A 84 17.78 12.63 -14.97
C GLU A 84 18.05 11.25 -15.59
N THR A 85 19.19 10.64 -15.26
CA THR A 85 19.57 9.34 -15.83
C THR A 85 18.68 8.20 -15.32
N PHE A 86 18.12 8.33 -14.13
CA PHE A 86 17.14 7.38 -13.60
C PHE A 86 15.81 7.43 -14.35
N LEU A 87 15.27 8.62 -14.59
CA LEU A 87 14.02 8.83 -15.33
C LEU A 87 14.14 8.42 -16.80
N LYS A 88 15.30 8.65 -17.41
CA LYS A 88 15.60 8.18 -18.77
C LYS A 88 15.85 6.66 -18.85
N GLY A 89 15.96 5.97 -17.72
CA GLY A 89 16.28 4.54 -17.67
C GLY A 89 17.73 4.20 -17.99
N GLU A 90 18.61 5.19 -18.12
CA GLU A 90 20.04 5.02 -18.46
C GLU A 90 20.85 4.44 -17.30
N THR A 91 20.47 4.76 -16.05
CA THR A 91 21.22 4.35 -14.86
C THR A 91 20.28 3.96 -13.73
N ASP A 92 20.73 3.06 -12.86
CA ASP A 92 20.10 2.81 -11.59
C ASP A 92 20.89 3.48 -10.45
N PRO A 93 20.43 4.62 -9.90
CA PRO A 93 21.17 5.34 -8.88
C PRO A 93 21.19 4.56 -7.56
N SER A 94 22.34 4.58 -6.89
CA SER A 94 22.46 4.07 -5.51
C SER A 94 22.09 5.13 -4.47
N ASN A 95 21.98 6.40 -4.87
CA ASN A 95 21.65 7.50 -3.98
C ASN A 95 20.15 7.48 -3.63
N ILE A 96 19.85 7.09 -2.39
CA ILE A 96 18.48 7.01 -1.86
C ILE A 96 17.79 8.37 -1.84
N ASP A 97 18.51 9.46 -1.55
CA ASP A 97 17.93 10.80 -1.51
C ASP A 97 17.50 11.27 -2.91
N ALA A 98 18.27 10.91 -3.95
CA ALA A 98 17.88 11.18 -5.34
C ALA A 98 16.62 10.37 -5.74
N ILE A 99 16.52 9.12 -5.30
CA ILE A 99 15.34 8.28 -5.56
C ILE A 99 14.13 8.84 -4.83
N ASN A 100 14.27 9.22 -3.56
CA ASN A 100 13.21 9.83 -2.78
C ASN A 100 12.74 11.14 -3.43
N LEU A 101 13.66 11.99 -3.91
CA LEU A 101 13.29 13.21 -4.61
C LEU A 101 12.54 12.90 -5.90
N THR A 102 12.97 11.90 -6.66
CA THR A 102 12.21 11.43 -7.84
C THR A 102 10.78 11.04 -7.46
N ALA A 103 10.60 10.34 -6.33
CA ALA A 103 9.26 9.98 -5.84
C ALA A 103 8.39 11.19 -5.52
N VAL A 104 8.97 12.28 -5.01
CA VAL A 104 8.26 13.57 -4.83
C VAL A 104 7.86 14.14 -6.19
N MET A 105 8.79 14.14 -7.16
CA MET A 105 8.57 14.73 -8.48
C MET A 105 7.45 14.08 -9.29
N VAL A 106 7.19 12.79 -9.06
CA VAL A 106 6.13 12.03 -9.77
C VAL A 106 4.92 11.75 -8.87
N ASP A 107 4.83 12.43 -7.73
CA ASP A 107 3.82 12.23 -6.70
C ASP A 107 3.57 10.75 -6.34
N PHE A 108 4.64 9.96 -6.21
CA PHE A 108 4.54 8.57 -5.81
C PHE A 108 4.36 8.44 -4.29
N GLN A 109 3.35 7.68 -3.86
CA GLN A 109 3.11 7.35 -2.46
C GLN A 109 3.12 5.82 -2.27
N PRO A 110 3.62 5.30 -1.12
CA PRO A 110 4.16 6.05 0.02
C PRO A 110 5.62 6.50 -0.19
N ARG A 111 5.93 7.75 0.19
CA ARG A 111 7.29 8.32 0.21
C ARG A 111 7.61 8.94 1.58
N PRO A 112 8.90 9.11 1.96
CA PRO A 112 10.12 8.57 1.33
C PRO A 112 10.28 7.04 1.53
N PHE A 113 11.37 6.45 1.03
CA PHE A 113 11.63 4.99 1.07
C PHE A 113 11.42 4.35 2.45
N LYS A 114 11.73 5.05 3.54
CA LYS A 114 11.47 4.57 4.91
C LYS A 114 10.00 4.21 5.13
N ASN A 115 9.08 5.04 4.63
CA ASN A 115 7.64 4.82 4.72
C ASN A 115 7.20 3.68 3.81
N PHE A 116 7.73 3.62 2.59
CA PHE A 116 7.49 2.51 1.68
C PHE A 116 7.92 1.15 2.25
N ASN A 117 9.12 1.09 2.84
CA ASN A 117 9.62 -0.12 3.47
C ASN A 117 8.74 -0.55 4.66
N LYS A 118 8.28 0.42 5.48
CA LYS A 118 7.34 0.14 6.57
C LYS A 118 6.01 -0.42 6.03
N ALA A 119 5.46 0.18 4.98
CA ALA A 119 4.23 -0.26 4.34
C ALA A 119 4.36 -1.69 3.78
N CYS A 120 5.46 -1.99 3.07
CA CYS A 120 5.73 -3.34 2.56
C CYS A 120 5.78 -4.37 3.68
N ARG A 121 6.48 -4.08 4.79
CA ARG A 121 6.58 -4.99 5.93
C ARG A 121 5.24 -5.25 6.61
N MET A 122 4.37 -4.24 6.68
CA MET A 122 3.01 -4.39 7.21
C MET A 122 2.13 -5.23 6.29
N GLU A 123 2.27 -5.06 4.97
CA GLU A 123 1.54 -5.84 3.98
C GLU A 123 1.96 -7.32 3.99
N ASP A 124 3.26 -7.59 4.05
CA ASP A 124 3.81 -8.94 4.20
C ASP A 124 3.27 -9.62 5.47
N ALA A 125 3.21 -8.88 6.59
CA ALA A 125 2.67 -9.40 7.85
C ALA A 125 1.18 -9.77 7.72
N ARG A 126 0.37 -8.94 7.05
CA ARG A 126 -1.05 -9.22 6.78
C ARG A 126 -1.27 -10.40 5.84
N GLN A 127 -0.38 -10.62 4.88
CA GLN A 127 -0.48 -11.77 3.97
C GLN A 127 -0.15 -13.08 4.67
N VAL A 128 0.88 -13.10 5.53
CA VAL A 128 1.14 -14.22 6.44
C VAL A 128 -0.07 -14.44 7.33
N GLU A 129 -0.70 -13.35 7.77
CA GLU A 129 -1.88 -13.39 8.62
C GLU A 129 -3.07 -14.12 7.98
N ASN A 130 -3.38 -13.71 6.75
CA ASN A 130 -4.46 -14.32 5.98
C ASN A 130 -4.14 -15.78 5.60
N SER A 131 -2.87 -16.10 5.30
CA SER A 131 -2.46 -17.46 4.96
C SER A 131 -2.70 -18.44 6.10
N TYR A 132 -2.39 -18.06 7.35
CA TYR A 132 -2.64 -18.95 8.50
C TYR A 132 -4.14 -19.13 8.74
N ASN A 133 -4.93 -18.05 8.68
CA ASN A 133 -6.38 -18.10 8.90
C ASN A 133 -7.05 -19.02 7.88
N THR A 134 -6.63 -18.92 6.62
CA THR A 134 -7.15 -19.76 5.54
C THR A 134 -6.78 -21.23 5.75
N LYS A 135 -5.53 -21.53 6.16
CA LYS A 135 -5.11 -22.91 6.46
C LYS A 135 -5.87 -23.51 7.64
N THR A 136 -6.08 -22.74 8.71
CA THR A 136 -6.84 -23.18 9.89
C THR A 136 -8.32 -23.44 9.55
N ALA A 137 -8.94 -22.58 8.74
CA ALA A 137 -10.32 -22.77 8.28
C ALA A 137 -10.46 -24.03 7.40
N VAL A 138 -9.54 -24.24 6.46
CA VAL A 138 -9.53 -25.43 5.59
C VAL A 138 -9.32 -26.72 6.39
N GLU A 139 -8.46 -26.71 7.41
CA GLU A 139 -8.26 -27.86 8.28
C GLU A 139 -9.48 -28.18 9.14
N ALA A 140 -10.16 -27.14 9.66
CA ALA A 140 -11.41 -27.29 10.40
C ALA A 140 -12.52 -27.88 9.51
N GLU A 141 -12.69 -27.38 8.28
CA GLU A 141 -13.65 -27.93 7.33
C GLU A 141 -13.38 -29.39 6.98
N LYS A 142 -12.11 -29.77 6.79
CA LYS A 142 -11.74 -31.16 6.51
C LYS A 142 -12.08 -32.09 7.68
N LYS A 143 -11.89 -31.62 8.93
CA LYS A 143 -12.30 -32.36 10.14
C LYS A 143 -13.83 -32.51 10.21
N ILE A 144 -14.59 -31.46 9.92
CA ILE A 144 -16.07 -31.50 9.90
C ILE A 144 -16.59 -32.49 8.86
N ARG A 145 -16.06 -32.46 7.62
CA ARG A 145 -16.45 -33.41 6.56
C ARG A 145 -16.15 -34.87 6.95
N LYS A 146 -15.01 -35.11 7.60
CA LYS A 146 -14.63 -36.46 8.07
C LYS A 146 -15.58 -36.98 9.16
N ILE A 147 -16.04 -36.11 10.06
CA ILE A 147 -17.02 -36.46 11.11
C ILE A 147 -18.39 -36.74 10.48
N ALA A 148 -18.84 -35.91 9.55
CA ALA A 148 -20.12 -36.10 8.85
C ALA A 148 -20.17 -37.43 8.08
N ALA A 149 -19.09 -37.79 7.38
CA ALA A 149 -18.99 -39.06 6.66
C ALA A 149 -19.02 -40.29 7.60
N PHE A 150 -18.56 -40.16 8.84
CA PHE A 150 -18.64 -41.23 9.85
C PHE A 150 -20.07 -41.42 10.39
N ALA A 151 -20.83 -40.33 10.55
CA ALA A 151 -22.20 -40.36 11.05
C ALA A 151 -23.21 -40.96 10.05
N GLU A 152 -22.93 -40.87 8.74
CA GLU A 152 -23.78 -41.46 7.70
C GLU A 152 -23.57 -42.98 7.55
N ASN A 153 -22.38 -43.49 7.84
CA ASN A 153 -22.08 -44.93 7.80
C ASN A 153 -22.67 -45.73 8.98
N GLU A 154 -23.13 -45.07 10.05
CA GLU A 154 -23.86 -45.74 11.15
C GLU A 154 -25.35 -45.98 10.84
N LYS A 155 -25.88 -45.49 9.71
CA LYS A 155 -27.30 -45.67 9.34
C LYS A 155 -27.62 -46.94 8.54
N SER A 156 -26.63 -47.77 8.22
CA SER A 156 -26.84 -49.03 7.46
C SER A 156 -26.37 -50.30 8.17
N GLY A 157 -26.14 -50.24 9.50
CA GLY A 157 -25.81 -51.40 10.33
C GLY A 157 -26.97 -51.76 11.26
N GLU A 158 -27.79 -52.72 10.83
CA GLU A 158 -28.85 -53.34 11.61
C GLU A 158 -28.26 -54.18 12.75
N TYR A 159 -28.11 -53.64 13.97
CA TYR A 159 -27.97 -54.46 15.18
C TYR A 159 -28.63 -53.79 16.40
N ALA A 160 -29.51 -54.57 17.02
CA ALA A 160 -30.29 -54.23 18.20
C ALA A 160 -29.43 -53.91 19.44
N GLY A 161 -29.83 -52.86 20.16
CA GLY A 161 -29.64 -52.72 21.60
C GLY A 161 -28.27 -52.28 22.12
N LYS A 162 -27.94 -50.98 22.02
CA LYS A 162 -27.16 -50.27 23.05
C LYS A 162 -27.29 -48.74 22.93
N LYS A 163 -27.31 -48.11 24.11
CA LYS A 163 -27.72 -46.73 24.39
C LYS A 163 -26.99 -45.68 23.51
N ARG A 164 -27.79 -44.82 22.87
CA ARG A 164 -27.32 -43.64 22.12
C ARG A 164 -26.73 -42.61 23.09
N LEU A 165 -25.42 -42.39 23.05
CA LEU A 165 -24.72 -41.41 23.90
C LEU A 165 -24.48 -40.04 23.23
N PHE A 166 -24.90 -39.83 21.98
CA PHE A 166 -24.61 -38.58 21.28
C PHE A 166 -25.86 -38.04 20.56
N SER A 167 -26.75 -37.39 21.30
CA SER A 167 -27.94 -36.71 20.74
C SER A 167 -27.87 -35.18 20.80
N ASN A 168 -26.79 -34.55 21.27
CA ASN A 168 -26.84 -33.13 21.66
C ASN A 168 -25.71 -32.25 21.09
N PHE A 169 -25.48 -32.25 19.78
CA PHE A 169 -24.64 -31.20 19.14
C PHE A 169 -25.37 -30.34 18.10
N ALA A 170 -26.52 -30.79 17.58
CA ALA A 170 -27.29 -30.01 16.59
C ALA A 170 -27.96 -28.74 17.18
N THR A 171 -28.14 -28.67 18.49
CA THR A 171 -28.79 -27.52 19.16
C THR A 171 -27.85 -26.37 19.48
N LEU A 172 -26.53 -26.54 19.34
CA LEU A 172 -25.54 -25.50 19.71
C LEU A 172 -25.30 -24.44 18.62
N PHE A 173 -25.63 -24.71 17.35
CA PHE A 173 -25.42 -23.76 16.24
C PHE A 173 -26.71 -23.06 15.77
N SER A 174 -27.84 -23.25 16.46
CA SER A 174 -29.15 -22.70 16.05
C SER A 174 -29.45 -21.30 16.60
N LYS A 175 -28.44 -20.50 16.94
CA LYS A 175 -28.65 -19.08 17.33
C LYS A 175 -27.74 -18.12 16.58
N LYS A 176 -28.16 -17.79 15.36
CA LYS A 176 -27.97 -16.47 14.73
C LYS A 176 -29.13 -16.23 13.77
N GLY A 177 -29.95 -15.20 14.03
CA GLY A 177 -30.87 -14.72 13.02
C GLY A 177 -32.11 -13.90 13.45
N ASP A 178 -32.14 -13.21 14.60
CA ASP A 178 -33.18 -12.19 14.78
C ASP A 178 -32.80 -10.93 13.98
N GLN A 179 -33.48 -10.76 12.84
CA GLN A 179 -33.52 -9.55 12.04
C GLN A 179 -34.10 -8.39 12.88
N LYS A 180 -33.29 -7.41 13.27
CA LYS A 180 -33.80 -6.08 13.61
C LYS A 180 -33.89 -5.24 12.34
N SER A 181 -35.11 -5.19 11.84
CA SER A 181 -35.63 -4.19 10.89
C SER A 181 -35.29 -2.77 11.37
N TYR A 182 -34.70 -1.97 10.48
CA TYR A 182 -34.62 -0.52 10.60
C TYR A 182 -35.98 0.09 10.25
N PRO A 183 -36.52 1.03 11.03
CA PRO A 183 -37.60 1.87 10.57
C PRO A 183 -37.05 3.09 9.81
N GLU A 184 -37.46 3.26 8.55
CA GLU A 184 -37.29 4.51 7.81
C GLU A 184 -38.45 5.49 8.10
N LYS A 185 -38.04 6.72 8.47
CA LYS A 185 -38.62 8.05 8.15
C LYS A 185 -39.86 8.56 8.90
N ALA A 186 -39.66 9.68 9.61
CA ALA A 186 -40.40 10.92 9.41
C ALA A 186 -39.67 12.11 10.08
N ILE A 187 -38.98 12.93 9.28
CA ILE A 187 -38.51 14.26 9.71
C ILE A 187 -39.70 15.20 9.54
N ARG A 188 -40.20 15.76 10.64
CA ARG A 188 -41.12 16.91 10.61
C ARG A 188 -40.27 18.18 10.72
N PHE A 189 -40.38 19.05 9.73
CA PHE A 189 -39.96 20.44 9.84
C PHE A 189 -41.02 21.19 10.66
N SER A 190 -40.59 21.87 11.73
CA SER A 190 -41.40 22.93 12.35
C SER A 190 -40.73 24.27 12.09
N SER A 191 -41.39 25.09 11.30
CA SER A 191 -41.22 26.53 11.20
C SER A 191 -41.54 27.21 12.54
N GLY A 192 -40.63 28.06 13.00
CA GLY A 192 -40.77 28.98 14.13
C GLY A 192 -39.64 29.98 14.10
#